data_AF-A0A0C2GJ06-F1
#
_entry.id   AF-A0A0C2GJ06-F1
#
_cell.length_a   1.000
_cell.length_b   1.000
_cell.length_c   1.000
_cell.angle_alpha   90.00
_cell.angle_beta   90.00
_cell.angle_gamma   90.00
#
_symmetry.space_group_name_H-M   'P 1'
#
loop_
_entity.id
_entity.type
_entity.pdbx_description
1 polymer ?
#
loop_
_entity_poly.entity_id
_entity_poly.type
_entity_poly.pdbx_seq_one_letter_code
_entity_poly.pdbx_strand_id
1 'polypeptide(L)'
;MTCFFEILKEDQLLYLDLLPKAVSEPELSLRLTSPSGEYSEWVEGKGELSMTHNVSESGDYEICIAVKQPIRIILTIYAEDMGYYFNQLENLIKVENITSISMISSRDEMVQQRNSFYIKTYVLVFCTTAIIVAIVQVGIVRGMFYVDPRKIRV
;
A
#
# COMPACT_ATOMS: atom_id res chain seq x y z
N MET A 1 -48.51 0.28 -0.64
CA MET A 1 -47.19 -0.28 -0.28
C MET A 1 -46.57 -0.83 -1.55
N THR A 2 -45.31 -0.53 -1.81
CA THR A 2 -44.57 -0.98 -2.98
C THR A 2 -43.25 -1.58 -2.51
N CYS A 3 -42.93 -2.80 -2.94
CA CYS A 3 -41.71 -3.49 -2.55
C CYS A 3 -40.89 -3.86 -3.78
N PHE A 4 -39.58 -3.92 -3.60
CA PHE A 4 -38.59 -4.30 -4.61
C PHE A 4 -37.54 -5.18 -3.96
N PHE A 5 -36.88 -5.98 -4.79
CA PHE A 5 -35.87 -6.93 -4.36
C PHE A 5 -34.53 -6.53 -4.97
N GLU A 6 -33.49 -6.51 -4.15
CA GLU A 6 -32.12 -6.26 -4.59
C GLU A 6 -31.22 -7.38 -4.08
N ILE A 7 -30.35 -7.90 -4.96
CA ILE A 7 -29.39 -8.93 -4.60
C ILE A 7 -28.18 -8.26 -3.96
N LEU A 8 -28.01 -8.48 -2.66
CA LEU A 8 -26.89 -7.94 -1.89
C LEU A 8 -25.93 -9.07 -1.47
N LYS A 9 -24.67 -8.72 -1.26
CA LYS A 9 -23.64 -9.63 -0.74
C LYS A 9 -23.35 -9.32 0.72
N GLU A 10 -23.04 -10.37 1.46
CA GLU A 10 -22.54 -10.28 2.84
C GLU A 10 -21.34 -9.32 2.92
N ASP A 11 -21.20 -8.65 4.07
CA ASP A 11 -20.17 -7.66 4.37
C ASP A 11 -20.23 -6.38 3.52
N GLN A 12 -21.32 -6.15 2.80
CA GLN A 12 -21.60 -4.86 2.16
C GLN A 12 -22.28 -3.89 3.13
N LEU A 13 -21.93 -2.62 3.02
CA LEU A 13 -22.63 -1.54 3.72
C LEU A 13 -23.70 -0.96 2.80
N LEU A 14 -24.96 -1.16 3.15
CA LEU A 14 -26.12 -0.70 2.39
C LEU A 14 -26.60 0.66 2.90
N TYR A 15 -26.82 1.57 1.96
CA TYR A 15 -27.44 2.88 2.16
C TYR A 15 -28.70 2.97 1.31
N LEU A 16 -29.80 3.35 1.95
CA LEU A 16 -31.09 3.55 1.33
C LEU A 16 -31.57 4.96 1.65
N ASP A 17 -31.69 5.79 0.61
CA ASP A 17 -32.20 7.15 0.75
C ASP A 17 -33.51 7.29 -0.02
N LEU A 18 -34.52 7.85 0.64
CA LEU A 18 -35.85 8.07 0.11
C LEU A 18 -36.18 9.55 0.12
N LEU A 19 -36.20 10.14 -1.07
CA LEU A 19 -36.38 11.57 -1.30
C LEU A 19 -37.74 11.86 -1.95
N PRO A 20 -38.70 12.47 -1.22
CA PRO A 20 -39.98 12.83 -1.81
C PRO A 20 -39.87 14.06 -2.71
N LYS A 21 -40.48 14.00 -3.90
CA LYS A 21 -40.73 15.16 -4.76
C LYS A 21 -42.07 15.79 -4.41
N ALA A 22 -42.14 16.44 -3.25
CA ALA A 22 -43.33 17.12 -2.74
C ALA A 22 -42.97 18.53 -2.21
N VAL A 23 -43.96 19.42 -2.17
CA VAL A 23 -43.80 20.78 -1.62
C VAL A 23 -43.90 20.78 -0.08
N SER A 24 -44.64 19.83 0.49
CA SER A 24 -44.74 19.58 1.93
C SER A 24 -43.92 18.35 2.30
N GLU A 25 -43.63 18.15 3.59
CA GLU A 25 -43.00 16.94 4.13
C GLU A 25 -44.04 15.82 4.31
N PRO A 26 -44.12 14.82 3.40
CA PRO A 26 -45.03 13.71 3.56
C PRO A 26 -44.54 12.75 4.66
N GLU A 27 -45.47 12.02 5.26
CA GLU A 27 -45.12 10.87 6.12
C GLU A 27 -44.75 9.68 5.24
N LEU A 28 -43.49 9.24 5.36
CA LEU A 28 -42.93 8.11 4.64
C LEU A 28 -42.52 7.01 5.62
N SER A 29 -42.56 5.79 5.13
CA SER A 29 -42.05 4.62 5.84
C SER A 29 -41.28 3.73 4.86
N LEU A 30 -40.12 3.27 5.30
CA LEU A 30 -39.22 2.38 4.58
C LEU A 30 -38.98 1.15 5.44
N ARG A 31 -39.08 -0.04 4.85
CA ARG A 31 -38.68 -1.30 5.48
C ARG A 31 -37.55 -1.91 4.69
N LEU A 32 -36.60 -2.50 5.41
CA LEU A 32 -35.64 -3.44 4.86
C LEU A 32 -35.84 -4.80 5.55
N THR A 33 -35.92 -5.86 4.76
CA THR A 33 -36.06 -7.24 5.22
C THR A 33 -34.98 -8.11 4.58
N SER A 34 -34.30 -8.91 5.39
CA SER A 34 -33.24 -9.81 4.94
C SER A 34 -33.79 -11.06 4.24
N PRO A 35 -32.97 -11.75 3.42
CA PRO A 35 -33.38 -12.97 2.70
C PRO A 35 -33.92 -14.08 3.60
N SER A 36 -33.33 -14.28 4.78
CA SER A 36 -33.81 -15.24 5.79
C SER A 36 -35.07 -14.76 6.52
N GLY A 37 -35.35 -13.45 6.46
CA GLY A 37 -36.38 -12.78 7.25
C GLY A 37 -36.02 -12.59 8.73
N GLU A 38 -34.79 -12.91 9.14
CA GLU A 38 -34.32 -12.70 10.52
C GLU A 38 -34.27 -11.20 10.87
N TYR A 39 -33.85 -10.37 9.91
CA TYR A 39 -33.89 -8.92 10.04
C TYR A 39 -35.06 -8.35 9.25
N SER A 40 -35.87 -7.50 9.89
CA SER A 40 -36.97 -6.79 9.25
C SER A 40 -37.35 -5.55 10.04
N GLU A 41 -36.83 -4.39 9.66
CA GLU A 41 -37.01 -3.15 10.42
C GLU A 41 -37.66 -2.05 9.57
N TRP A 42 -38.60 -1.34 10.19
CA TRP A 42 -39.23 -0.15 9.62
C TRP A 42 -38.57 1.11 10.16
N VAL A 43 -38.30 2.05 9.26
CA VAL A 43 -37.93 3.41 9.56
C VAL A 43 -39.06 4.32 9.08
N GLU A 44 -39.56 5.16 9.97
CA GLU A 44 -40.66 6.09 9.70
C GLU A 44 -40.20 7.53 9.93
N GLY A 45 -40.69 8.46 9.10
CA GLY A 45 -40.28 9.85 9.19
C GLY A 45 -41.12 10.78 8.33
N LYS A 46 -40.82 12.08 8.44
CA LYS A 46 -41.44 13.14 7.64
C LYS A 46 -40.41 13.72 6.68
N GLY A 47 -40.77 13.83 5.40
CA GLY A 47 -39.85 14.33 4.38
C GLY A 47 -38.89 13.26 3.90
N GLU A 48 -37.60 13.58 3.85
CA GLU A 48 -36.53 12.65 3.46
C GLU A 48 -36.29 11.59 4.53
N LEU A 49 -36.01 10.36 4.09
CA LEU A 49 -35.73 9.24 4.97
C LEU A 49 -34.46 8.55 4.53
N SER A 50 -33.56 8.25 5.46
CA SER A 50 -32.33 7.52 5.18
C SER A 50 -32.17 6.34 6.14
N MET A 51 -31.65 5.23 5.63
CA MET A 51 -31.40 4.00 6.38
C MET A 51 -30.04 3.45 5.98
N THR A 52 -29.25 3.06 6.98
CA THR A 52 -27.97 2.38 6.77
C THR A 52 -28.02 1.02 7.44
N HIS A 53 -27.61 -0.02 6.72
CA HIS A 53 -27.63 -1.40 7.22
C HIS A 53 -26.35 -2.13 6.81
N ASN A 54 -25.77 -2.87 7.76
CA ASN A 54 -24.66 -3.77 7.45
C ASN A 54 -25.22 -5.12 7.00
N VAL A 55 -24.95 -5.50 5.75
CA VAL A 55 -25.53 -6.70 5.13
C VAL A 55 -24.92 -7.95 5.77
N SER A 56 -25.74 -8.67 6.53
CA SER A 56 -25.33 -9.85 7.31
C SER A 56 -25.33 -11.16 6.53
N GLU A 57 -26.03 -11.23 5.40
CA GLU A 57 -26.14 -12.44 4.59
C GLU A 57 -26.25 -12.08 3.11
N SER A 58 -25.83 -12.98 2.22
CA SER A 58 -25.98 -12.77 0.77
C SER A 58 -27.35 -13.24 0.29
N GLY A 59 -28.05 -12.44 -0.52
CA GLY A 59 -29.32 -12.85 -1.13
C GLY A 59 -30.22 -11.70 -1.54
N ASP A 60 -31.49 -12.04 -1.80
CA ASP A 60 -32.55 -11.10 -2.19
C ASP A 60 -33.11 -10.37 -0.97
N TYR A 61 -32.66 -9.14 -0.73
CA TYR A 61 -33.24 -8.27 0.29
C TYR A 61 -34.52 -7.64 -0.23
N GLU A 62 -35.58 -7.67 0.58
CA GLU A 62 -36.83 -6.99 0.27
C GLU A 62 -36.81 -5.59 0.88
N ILE A 63 -37.03 -4.59 0.05
CA ILE A 63 -37.13 -3.21 0.49
C ILE A 63 -38.54 -2.71 0.14
N CYS A 64 -39.30 -2.29 1.16
CA CYS A 64 -40.68 -1.86 1.01
C CYS A 64 -40.84 -0.39 1.38
N ILE A 65 -41.63 0.32 0.58
CA ILE A 65 -41.99 1.70 0.83
C ILE A 65 -43.50 1.79 1.05
N ALA A 66 -43.91 2.47 2.11
CA ALA A 66 -45.30 2.78 2.38
C ALA A 66 -45.49 4.30 2.55
N VAL A 67 -46.49 4.81 1.83
CA VAL A 67 -46.87 6.23 1.80
C VAL A 67 -48.38 6.35 1.95
N LYS A 68 -48.83 7.36 2.70
CA LYS A 68 -50.27 7.60 2.94
C LYS A 68 -50.98 8.23 1.74
N GLN A 69 -50.24 8.95 0.89
CA GLN A 69 -50.78 9.67 -0.26
C GLN A 69 -49.94 9.39 -1.51
N PRO A 70 -50.54 9.45 -2.72
CA PRO A 70 -49.80 9.29 -3.96
C PRO A 70 -48.83 10.46 -4.16
N ILE A 71 -47.53 10.16 -4.11
CA ILE A 71 -46.44 11.12 -4.29
C ILE A 71 -45.36 10.52 -5.18
N ARG A 72 -44.56 11.37 -5.83
CA ARG A 72 -43.35 10.92 -6.51
C ARG A 72 -42.21 10.88 -5.49
N ILE A 73 -41.44 9.80 -5.50
CA ILE A 73 -40.27 9.61 -4.65
C ILE A 73 -39.09 9.20 -5.52
N ILE A 74 -37.89 9.61 -5.11
CA ILE A 74 -36.63 9.05 -5.61
C ILE A 74 -36.14 8.12 -4.51
N LEU A 75 -35.88 6.89 -4.89
CA LEU A 75 -35.17 5.94 -4.06
C LEU A 75 -33.75 5.82 -4.60
N THR A 76 -32.76 6.00 -3.73
CA THR A 76 -31.36 5.73 -4.01
C THR A 76 -30.94 4.51 -3.21
N ILE A 77 -30.42 3.51 -3.89
CA ILE A 77 -29.84 2.30 -3.28
C ILE A 77 -28.35 2.35 -3.58
N TYR A 78 -27.52 2.31 -2.55
CA TYR A 78 -26.08 2.28 -2.69
C TYR A 78 -25.51 1.20 -1.77
N ALA A 79 -24.82 0.22 -2.35
CA ALA A 79 -24.17 -0.87 -1.62
C ALA A 79 -22.66 -0.77 -1.81
N GLU A 80 -21.94 -0.57 -0.72
CA GLU A 80 -20.48 -0.45 -0.70
C GLU A 80 -19.82 -1.74 -0.23
N ASP A 81 -18.91 -2.29 -1.04
CA ASP A 81 -18.14 -3.48 -0.71
C ASP A 81 -16.85 -3.08 0.03
N MET A 82 -16.88 -3.16 1.35
CA MET A 82 -15.73 -2.84 2.19
C MET A 82 -14.59 -3.86 2.02
N GLY A 83 -14.91 -5.12 1.75
CA GLY A 83 -13.92 -6.19 1.58
C GLY A 83 -12.99 -5.98 0.38
N TYR A 84 -13.52 -5.45 -0.72
CA TYR A 84 -12.71 -5.11 -1.90
C TYR A 84 -11.67 -4.02 -1.59
N TYR A 85 -12.06 -2.95 -0.90
CA TYR A 85 -11.17 -1.83 -0.56
C TYR A 85 -10.06 -2.24 0.41
N PHE A 86 -10.38 -3.03 1.44
CA PHE A 86 -9.36 -3.53 2.38
C PHE A 86 -8.30 -4.37 1.68
N ASN A 87 -8.69 -5.27 0.78
CA ASN A 87 -7.74 -6.07 -0.01
C ASN A 87 -6.86 -5.20 -0.91
N GLN A 88 -7.43 -4.15 -1.51
CA GLN A 88 -6.66 -3.21 -2.33
C GLN A 88 -5.66 -2.40 -1.48
N LEU A 89 -6.07 -1.96 -0.29
CA LEU A 89 -5.21 -1.26 0.66
C LEU A 89 -4.06 -2.14 1.15
N GLU A 90 -4.33 -3.41 1.50
CA GLU A 90 -3.27 -4.36 1.88
C GLU A 90 -2.26 -4.58 0.76
N ASN A 91 -2.74 -4.69 -0.49
CA ASN A 91 -1.87 -4.83 -1.65
C ASN A 91 -0.99 -3.59 -1.87
N LEU A 92 -1.53 -2.39 -1.68
CA LEU A 92 -0.76 -1.15 -1.79
C LEU A 92 0.31 -1.05 -0.70
N ILE A 93 -0.03 -1.37 0.55
CA ILE A 93 0.92 -1.40 1.68
C ILE A 93 2.03 -2.43 1.41
N LYS A 94 1.69 -3.59 0.84
CA LYS A 94 2.67 -4.63 0.50
C LYS A 94 3.64 -4.16 -0.60
N VAL A 95 3.15 -3.47 -1.63
CA VAL A 95 3.99 -2.92 -2.70
C VAL A 95 4.91 -1.80 -2.16
N GLU A 96 4.41 -0.91 -1.32
CA GLU A 96 5.21 0.15 -0.69
C GLU A 96 6.32 -0.44 0.21
N ASN A 97 6.03 -1.48 0.98
CA ASN A 97 7.04 -2.17 1.77
C ASN A 97 8.11 -2.89 0.91
N ILE A 98 7.71 -3.54 -0.19
CA ILE A 98 8.68 -4.21 -1.08
C ILE A 98 9.58 -3.18 -1.79
N THR A 99 9.00 -2.09 -2.28
CA THR A 99 9.74 -1.03 -2.98
C THR A 99 10.72 -0.32 -2.04
N SER A 100 10.29 0.03 -0.82
CA SER A 100 11.18 0.64 0.19
C SER A 100 12.34 -0.28 0.60
N ILE A 101 12.09 -1.58 0.85
CA ILE A 101 13.15 -2.56 1.16
C ILE A 101 14.14 -2.69 0.00
N SER A 102 13.65 -2.78 -1.25
CA SER A 102 14.51 -2.90 -2.43
C SER A 102 15.38 -1.66 -2.69
N MET A 103 14.84 -0.46 -2.45
CA MET A 103 15.60 0.80 -2.57
C MET A 103 16.67 0.92 -1.48
N ILE A 104 16.38 0.51 -0.25
CA ILE A 104 17.37 0.49 0.84
C ILE A 104 18.49 -0.52 0.53
N SER A 105 18.13 -1.73 0.10
CA SER A 105 19.10 -2.77 -0.26
C SER A 105 20.03 -2.34 -1.39
N SER A 106 19.48 -1.79 -2.48
CA SER A 106 20.29 -1.33 -3.62
C SER A 106 21.20 -0.16 -3.28
N ARG A 107 20.78 0.73 -2.37
CA ARG A 107 21.61 1.83 -1.87
C ARG A 107 22.76 1.33 -1.00
N ASP A 108 22.51 0.34 -0.15
CA ASP A 108 23.54 -0.24 0.73
C ASP A 108 24.60 -1.02 -0.05
N GLU A 109 24.21 -1.73 -1.11
CA GLU A 109 25.16 -2.44 -2.00
C GLU A 109 26.16 -1.49 -2.66
N MET A 110 25.70 -0.34 -3.16
CA MET A 110 26.59 0.65 -3.78
C MET A 110 27.53 1.31 -2.76
N VAL A 111 27.06 1.55 -1.54
CA VAL A 111 27.89 2.11 -0.46
C VAL A 111 28.93 1.08 0.01
N GLN A 112 28.57 -0.20 0.12
CA GLN A 112 29.50 -1.27 0.48
C GLN A 112 30.56 -1.50 -0.61
N GLN A 113 30.18 -1.50 -1.89
CA GLN A 113 31.14 -1.64 -2.98
C GLN A 113 32.17 -0.50 -3.02
N ARG A 114 31.74 0.75 -2.83
CA ARG A 114 32.64 1.91 -2.81
C ARG A 114 33.66 1.82 -1.69
N ASN A 115 33.24 1.40 -0.50
CA ASN A 115 34.14 1.22 0.65
C ASN A 115 35.13 0.06 0.43
N SER A 116 34.67 -1.05 -0.18
CA SER A 116 35.54 -2.19 -0.51
C SER A 116 36.63 -1.81 -1.52
N PHE A 117 36.28 -1.03 -2.55
CA PHE A 117 37.23 -0.62 -3.58
C PHE A 117 38.30 0.33 -3.05
N TYR A 118 37.92 1.26 -2.17
CA TYR A 118 38.86 2.17 -1.52
C TYR A 118 39.91 1.41 -0.70
N ILE A 119 39.47 0.46 0.13
CA ILE A 119 40.36 -0.36 0.96
C ILE A 119 41.31 -1.18 0.10
N LYS A 120 40.80 -1.86 -0.94
CA LYS A 120 41.62 -2.68 -1.84
C LYS A 120 42.69 -1.85 -2.57
N THR A 121 42.32 -0.67 -3.07
CA THR A 121 43.23 0.20 -3.82
C THR A 121 44.34 0.74 -2.91
N TYR A 122 44.02 1.15 -1.69
CA TYR A 122 44.99 1.62 -0.71
C TYR A 122 46.05 0.57 -0.39
N VAL A 123 45.61 -0.68 -0.13
CA VAL A 123 46.51 -1.80 0.18
C VAL A 123 47.43 -2.10 -1.01
N LEU A 124 46.90 -2.06 -2.24
CA LEU A 124 47.69 -2.29 -3.45
C LEU A 124 48.79 -1.23 -3.60
N VAL A 125 48.45 0.05 -3.44
CA VAL A 125 49.42 1.15 -3.52
C VAL A 125 50.51 0.99 -2.45
N PHE A 126 50.14 0.71 -1.20
CA PHE A 126 51.10 0.52 -0.11
C PHE A 126 52.08 -0.65 -0.37
N CYS A 127 51.59 -1.78 -0.87
CA CYS A 127 52.47 -2.90 -1.22
C CYS A 127 53.44 -2.55 -2.36
N THR A 128 52.97 -1.84 -3.39
CA THR A 128 53.83 -1.45 -4.52
C THR A 128 54.95 -0.49 -4.11
N THR A 129 54.68 0.48 -3.24
CA THR A 129 55.70 1.42 -2.76
C THR A 129 56.75 0.71 -1.90
N ALA A 130 56.34 -0.23 -1.05
CA ALA A 130 57.27 -1.02 -0.24
C ALA A 130 58.24 -1.85 -1.10
N ILE A 131 57.76 -2.47 -2.19
CA ILE A 131 58.61 -3.23 -3.12
C ILE A 131 59.64 -2.30 -3.80
N ILE A 132 59.22 -1.12 -4.25
CA ILE A 132 60.12 -0.14 -4.88
C ILE A 132 61.21 0.30 -3.91
N VAL A 133 60.85 0.64 -2.67
CA VAL A 133 61.82 1.04 -1.64
C VAL A 133 62.83 -0.08 -1.36
N ALA A 134 62.40 -1.33 -1.28
CA ALA A 134 63.29 -2.46 -1.08
C ALA A 134 64.31 -2.62 -2.24
N ILE A 135 63.86 -2.48 -3.49
CA ILE A 135 64.75 -2.55 -4.67
C ILE A 135 65.79 -1.41 -4.64
N VAL A 136 65.34 -0.18 -4.33
CA VAL A 136 66.22 0.99 -4.25
C VAL A 136 67.26 0.81 -3.14
N GLN A 137 66.86 0.33 -1.96
CA GLN A 137 67.77 0.07 -0.85
C GLN A 137 68.87 -0.93 -1.24
N VAL A 138 68.51 -2.04 -1.90
CA VAL A 138 69.50 -3.02 -2.39
C VAL A 138 70.44 -2.40 -3.42
N GLY A 139 69.92 -1.55 -4.31
CA GLY A 139 70.72 -0.81 -5.30
C GLY A 139 71.75 0.12 -4.65
N ILE A 140 71.35 0.89 -3.64
CA ILE A 140 72.24 1.80 -2.91
C ILE A 140 73.33 1.01 -2.19
N VAL A 141 72.96 -0.04 -1.45
CA VAL A 141 73.94 -0.87 -0.71
C VAL A 141 74.93 -1.52 -1.67
N ARG A 142 74.47 -2.10 -2.79
CA ARG A 142 75.39 -2.65 -3.80
C ARG A 142 76.30 -1.58 -4.42
N GLY A 143 75.80 -0.37 -4.63
CA GLY A 143 76.59 0.76 -5.11
C GLY A 143 77.68 1.20 -4.12
N MET A 144 77.38 1.22 -2.82
CA MET A 144 78.35 1.55 -1.78
C MET A 144 79.51 0.55 -1.69
N PHE A 145 79.25 -0.73 -1.95
CA PHE A 145 80.28 -1.79 -1.95
C PHE A 145 80.86 -2.08 -3.34
N TYR A 146 80.51 -1.30 -4.36
CA TYR A 146 81.11 -1.44 -5.69
C TYR A 146 82.52 -0.84 -5.68
N VAL A 147 83.49 -1.68 -5.39
CA VAL A 147 84.91 -1.34 -5.46
C VAL A 147 85.34 -1.40 -6.92
N ASP A 148 85.63 -0.23 -7.50
CA ASP A 148 86.14 -0.11 -8.87
C ASP A 148 87.51 -0.80 -8.98
N PRO A 149 87.61 -1.96 -9.67
CA PRO A 149 88.86 -2.72 -9.72
C PRO A 149 89.96 -2.00 -10.53
N ARG A 150 89.64 -0.91 -11.24
CA ARG A 150 90.63 -0.09 -11.96
C ARG A 150 91.34 0.94 -11.08
N LYS A 151 90.86 1.20 -9.85
CA LYS A 151 91.44 2.18 -8.92
C LYS A 151 92.26 1.58 -7.78
N ILE A 152 92.33 0.26 -7.67
CA ILE A 152 93.21 -0.40 -6.70
C ILE A 152 94.61 -0.54 -7.32
N ARG A 153 95.53 0.36 -6.96
CA ARG A 153 96.97 0.09 -7.00
C ARG A 153 97.34 -0.60 -5.68
N VAL A 154 97.83 -1.82 -5.78
CA VAL A 154 98.63 -2.49 -4.73
C VAL A 154 100.03 -1.92 -4.76
#